data_AF-A0A1H4I154-F1
#
_entry.id   AF-A0A1H4I154-F1
#
_cell.length_a   1.000
_cell.length_b   1.000
_cell.length_c   1.000
_cell.angle_alpha   90.00
_cell.angle_beta   90.00
_cell.angle_gamma   90.00
#
_symmetry.space_group_name_H-M   'P 1'
#
loop_
_entity.id
_entity.type
_entity.pdbx_description
1 polymer ?
#
loop_
_entity_poly.entity_id
_entity_poly.type
_entity_poly.pdbx_seq_one_letter_code
_entity_poly.pdbx_strand_id
1 'polypeptide(L)'
;MDNNLKADYVSSITDTEYDELLVQFEDCDWSWMEMERPRYRNVREKLGLILELIQDSDQVIRDQMPPRTKYEMNGGIKIAIRRGARLQEVDVYNLYFRFRSHLPGDGLALMYKSPRTNKEIIILLPDRTEIRIEKERILYKEEARNLVFKGLMDPDTQSELLENLSLLNLHERCAQSLQHEYGHVLNVRAFEALNISPGDEQNIYKWFLESGYLHNVDKRFPDFASLRALDKLHVLKESLVEDYRISLNINAERGKFILPNKYSFSGDFQKPLLLKEGVDLMKRMLNKQLQVTARRPASSSDYDTIKAYRSVVVRREKLNWSAGNPSITDEIINRDLDELKNLASSQVASTK
;
A
#
# COMPACT_ATOMS: atom_id res chain seq x y z
N MET A 1 9.95 13.64 -42.44
CA MET A 1 8.79 13.77 -43.32
C MET A 1 7.82 12.67 -42.98
N ASP A 2 6.55 13.07 -42.92
CA ASP A 2 5.38 12.42 -42.36
C ASP A 2 4.92 11.08 -42.97
N ASN A 3 4.25 10.31 -42.10
CA ASN A 3 2.94 9.65 -42.25
C ASN A 3 2.67 8.65 -43.39
N ASN A 4 2.43 7.39 -43.02
CA ASN A 4 1.07 6.80 -42.93
C ASN A 4 1.15 5.27 -43.00
N LEU A 5 1.01 4.59 -41.85
CA LEU A 5 0.59 3.19 -41.81
C LEU A 5 -0.91 3.18 -41.47
N LYS A 6 -1.71 2.97 -42.51
CA LYS A 6 -3.13 2.64 -42.41
C LYS A 6 -3.29 1.14 -42.15
N ALA A 7 -4.42 0.86 -41.52
CA ALA A 7 -4.82 -0.37 -40.86
C ALA A 7 -5.28 -1.49 -41.80
N ASP A 8 -5.59 -2.60 -41.11
CA ASP A 8 -6.49 -3.69 -41.45
C ASP A 8 -5.93 -4.87 -42.26
N TYR A 9 -5.81 -6.01 -41.57
CA TYR A 9 -6.34 -7.27 -42.09
C TYR A 9 -7.01 -8.07 -40.97
N VAL A 10 -8.29 -8.31 -41.20
CA VAL A 10 -9.22 -9.20 -40.50
C VAL A 10 -8.79 -10.66 -40.76
N SER A 11 -8.82 -11.52 -39.74
CA SER A 11 -8.98 -12.96 -39.96
C SER A 11 -10.23 -13.45 -39.22
N SER A 12 -11.18 -13.89 -40.04
CA SER A 12 -12.38 -14.64 -39.70
C SER A 12 -12.04 -15.92 -38.95
N ILE A 13 -12.67 -16.18 -37.81
CA ILE A 13 -12.81 -17.54 -37.28
C ILE A 13 -14.25 -17.74 -36.79
N THR A 14 -14.75 -18.87 -37.23
CA THR A 14 -16.08 -19.48 -37.20
C THR A 14 -16.70 -19.67 -35.81
N ASP A 15 -18.02 -19.52 -35.77
CA ASP A 15 -18.91 -19.98 -34.70
C ASP A 15 -18.63 -21.44 -34.35
N THR A 16 -18.34 -21.71 -33.07
CA THR A 16 -18.61 -23.01 -32.44
C THR A 16 -18.84 -22.79 -30.95
N GLU A 17 -20.11 -22.99 -30.58
CA GLU A 17 -20.68 -23.46 -29.32
C GLU A 17 -19.74 -23.51 -28.10
N TYR A 18 -19.98 -22.62 -27.15
CA TYR A 18 -19.66 -22.84 -25.74
C TYR A 18 -20.89 -22.51 -24.90
N ASP A 19 -21.39 -23.54 -24.21
CA ASP A 19 -22.50 -23.49 -23.28
C ASP A 19 -22.42 -22.30 -22.31
N GLU A 20 -23.45 -21.46 -22.37
CA GLU A 20 -23.68 -20.35 -21.47
C GLU A 20 -24.06 -20.86 -20.08
N LEU A 21 -23.10 -20.85 -19.15
CA LEU A 21 -23.39 -20.78 -17.72
C LEU A 21 -23.84 -19.35 -17.39
N LEU A 22 -25.10 -19.05 -17.69
CA LEU A 22 -25.81 -17.84 -17.29
C LEU A 22 -26.04 -17.87 -15.78
N VAL A 23 -25.09 -17.33 -15.02
CA VAL A 23 -25.36 -16.86 -13.65
C VAL A 23 -26.18 -15.59 -13.79
N GLN A 24 -27.49 -15.66 -13.53
CA GLN A 24 -28.38 -14.50 -13.50
C GLN A 24 -28.04 -13.64 -12.27
N PHE A 25 -27.20 -12.63 -12.47
CA PHE A 25 -27.05 -11.50 -11.55
C PHE A 25 -28.17 -10.50 -11.84
N GLU A 26 -29.37 -10.77 -11.31
CA GLU A 26 -30.43 -9.76 -11.26
C GLU A 26 -29.99 -8.65 -10.29
N ASP A 27 -30.03 -7.40 -10.75
CA ASP A 27 -29.69 -6.14 -10.03
C ASP A 27 -28.21 -5.67 -10.01
N CYS A 28 -27.39 -6.07 -10.98
CA CYS A 28 -26.25 -5.23 -11.38
C CYS A 28 -26.65 -4.38 -12.58
N ASP A 29 -26.63 -3.05 -12.43
CA ASP A 29 -26.88 -2.13 -13.53
C ASP A 29 -25.78 -2.33 -14.59
N TRP A 30 -26.12 -3.03 -15.68
CA TRP A 30 -25.18 -3.39 -16.75
C TRP A 30 -24.80 -2.21 -17.66
N SER A 31 -25.49 -1.08 -17.54
CA SER A 31 -25.24 0.13 -18.34
C SER A 31 -23.81 0.71 -18.14
N TRP A 32 -23.14 0.32 -17.06
CA TRP A 32 -21.84 0.81 -16.64
C TRP A 32 -20.68 0.05 -17.31
N MET A 33 -20.87 -1.24 -17.63
CA MET A 33 -19.95 -2.01 -18.46
C MET A 33 -19.99 -1.56 -19.93
N GLU A 34 -21.12 -1.03 -20.40
CA GLU A 34 -21.29 -0.58 -21.78
C GLU A 34 -20.53 0.71 -22.13
N MET A 35 -20.04 1.47 -21.14
CA MET A 35 -19.27 2.69 -21.37
C MET A 35 -17.80 2.45 -21.83
N GLU A 36 -17.34 1.20 -21.94
CA GLU A 36 -16.02 0.84 -22.48
C GLU A 36 -16.05 0.18 -23.89
N ARG A 37 -16.85 0.69 -24.83
CA ARG A 37 -16.76 0.28 -26.25
C ARG A 37 -15.58 1.00 -26.92
N PRO A 38 -14.35 0.43 -26.89
CA PRO A 38 -13.88 -0.40 -28.02
C PRO A 38 -12.91 -1.57 -27.66
N ARG A 39 -12.89 -2.11 -26.42
CA ARG A 39 -11.91 -3.17 -26.02
C ARG A 39 -12.55 -4.36 -25.31
N TYR A 40 -13.31 -5.20 -26.02
CA TYR A 40 -13.84 -6.46 -25.47
C TYR A 40 -12.75 -7.49 -25.08
N ARG A 41 -11.46 -7.21 -25.29
CA ARG A 41 -10.34 -8.00 -24.76
C ARG A 41 -10.12 -7.82 -23.25
N ASN A 42 -10.46 -6.66 -22.66
CA ASN A 42 -10.22 -6.36 -21.24
C ASN A 42 -11.38 -6.78 -20.32
N VAL A 43 -12.57 -7.07 -20.85
CA VAL A 43 -13.75 -7.39 -20.04
C VAL A 43 -13.58 -8.77 -19.38
N ARG A 44 -13.05 -9.77 -20.09
CA ARG A 44 -12.79 -11.11 -19.53
C ARG A 44 -11.70 -11.11 -18.45
N GLU A 45 -10.62 -10.36 -18.63
CA GLU A 45 -9.54 -10.27 -17.63
C GLU A 45 -10.02 -9.53 -16.37
N LYS A 46 -10.75 -8.42 -16.53
CA LYS A 46 -11.38 -7.71 -15.41
C LYS A 46 -12.44 -8.58 -14.72
N LEU A 47 -13.28 -9.28 -15.47
CA LEU A 47 -14.30 -10.19 -14.92
C LEU A 47 -13.65 -11.37 -14.18
N GLY A 48 -12.59 -11.95 -14.74
CA GLY A 48 -11.81 -13.00 -14.07
C GLY A 48 -11.23 -12.53 -12.75
N LEU A 49 -10.65 -11.33 -12.72
CA LEU A 49 -10.18 -10.70 -11.47
C LEU A 49 -11.34 -10.45 -10.50
N ILE A 50 -12.47 -9.90 -10.95
CA ILE A 50 -13.63 -9.65 -10.07
C ILE A 50 -14.14 -10.95 -9.45
N LEU A 51 -14.25 -12.03 -10.22
CA LEU A 51 -14.66 -13.35 -9.73
C LEU A 51 -13.61 -14.00 -8.80
N GLU A 52 -12.33 -13.63 -8.94
CA GLU A 52 -11.28 -14.01 -7.97
C GLU A 52 -11.44 -13.23 -6.65
N LEU A 53 -11.86 -11.97 -6.70
CA LEU A 53 -11.97 -11.09 -5.53
C LEU A 53 -13.29 -11.28 -4.77
N ILE A 54 -14.38 -11.54 -5.47
CA ILE A 54 -15.75 -11.59 -4.95
C ILE A 54 -16.45 -12.85 -5.48
N GLN A 55 -17.13 -13.55 -4.57
CA GLN A 55 -17.92 -14.76 -4.85
C GLN A 55 -19.43 -14.49 -4.82
N ASP A 56 -19.87 -13.47 -4.07
CA ASP A 56 -21.28 -13.10 -3.94
C ASP A 56 -21.44 -11.56 -3.88
N SER A 57 -22.55 -11.09 -4.43
CA SER A 57 -22.98 -9.69 -4.44
C SER A 57 -23.05 -9.04 -3.05
N ASP A 58 -23.29 -9.81 -1.99
CA ASP A 58 -23.32 -9.31 -0.61
C ASP A 58 -21.94 -8.85 -0.10
N GLN A 59 -20.86 -9.29 -0.74
CA GLN A 59 -19.49 -8.86 -0.46
C GLN A 59 -19.19 -7.47 -1.04
N VAL A 60 -20.04 -6.93 -1.92
CA VAL A 60 -19.91 -5.57 -2.42
C VAL A 60 -20.37 -4.59 -1.34
N ILE A 61 -19.48 -3.67 -0.97
CA ILE A 61 -19.80 -2.63 0.00
C ILE A 61 -20.70 -1.61 -0.70
N ARG A 62 -21.93 -1.47 -0.20
CA ARG A 62 -22.90 -0.47 -0.63
C ARG A 62 -22.52 0.90 -0.07
N ASP A 63 -21.35 1.44 -0.41
CA ASP A 63 -20.97 2.82 -0.11
C ASP A 63 -21.06 3.72 -1.34
N GLN A 64 -21.34 5.01 -1.12
CA GLN A 64 -21.48 6.02 -2.18
C GLN A 64 -20.12 6.65 -2.55
N MET A 65 -19.04 5.86 -2.50
CA MET A 65 -17.73 6.35 -2.92
C MET A 65 -17.67 6.34 -4.44
N PRO A 66 -17.36 7.47 -5.09
CA PRO A 66 -17.29 7.51 -6.54
C PRO A 66 -16.06 6.72 -7.01
N PRO A 67 -16.15 6.07 -8.18
CA PRO A 67 -14.98 5.51 -8.83
C PRO A 67 -13.97 6.61 -9.14
N ARG A 68 -12.68 6.27 -9.08
CA ARG A 68 -11.63 7.21 -9.49
C ARG A 68 -11.74 7.50 -10.97
N THR A 69 -11.54 8.75 -11.34
CA THR A 69 -11.66 9.19 -12.74
C THR A 69 -10.44 8.74 -13.56
N LYS A 70 -10.61 8.57 -14.87
CA LYS A 70 -9.47 8.33 -15.79
C LYS A 70 -8.44 9.46 -15.73
N TYR A 71 -8.89 10.69 -15.48
CA TYR A 71 -8.02 11.86 -15.31
C TYR A 71 -7.09 11.69 -14.10
N GLU A 72 -7.65 11.38 -12.92
CA GLU A 72 -6.90 11.06 -11.70
C GLU A 72 -5.88 9.95 -11.92
N MET A 73 -6.33 8.83 -12.49
CA MET A 73 -5.50 7.65 -12.67
C MET A 73 -4.33 7.92 -13.60
N ASN A 74 -4.60 8.45 -14.80
CA ASN A 74 -3.57 8.65 -15.81
C ASN A 74 -2.53 9.67 -15.34
N GLY A 75 -2.95 10.72 -14.64
CA GLY A 75 -2.03 11.67 -14.02
C GLY A 75 -1.20 11.03 -12.90
N GLY A 76 -1.84 10.24 -12.02
CA GLY A 76 -1.15 9.51 -10.96
C GLY A 76 -0.11 8.51 -11.46
N ILE A 77 -0.47 7.69 -12.46
CA ILE A 77 0.45 6.74 -13.10
C ILE A 77 1.66 7.46 -13.69
N LYS A 78 1.43 8.56 -14.42
CA LYS A 78 2.50 9.35 -15.04
C LYS A 78 3.48 9.90 -13.99
N ILE A 79 2.96 10.43 -12.88
CA ILE A 79 3.79 10.94 -11.79
C ILE A 79 4.57 9.80 -11.11
N ALA A 80 3.92 8.69 -10.80
CA ALA A 80 4.54 7.55 -10.14
C ALA A 80 5.72 6.98 -10.95
N ILE A 81 5.51 6.77 -12.27
CA ILE A 81 6.56 6.31 -13.20
C ILE A 81 7.69 7.33 -13.29
N ARG A 82 7.38 8.62 -13.44
CA ARG A 82 8.39 9.69 -13.48
C ARG A 82 9.29 9.69 -12.25
N ARG A 83 8.77 9.33 -11.08
CA ARG A 83 9.53 9.24 -9.82
C ARG A 83 10.29 7.92 -9.64
N GLY A 84 10.14 6.97 -10.56
CA GLY A 84 10.87 5.70 -10.57
C GLY A 84 10.10 4.49 -10.03
N ALA A 85 8.80 4.60 -9.76
CA ALA A 85 7.98 3.41 -9.52
C ALA A 85 7.84 2.60 -10.82
N ARG A 86 8.15 1.30 -10.77
CA ARG A 86 8.19 0.44 -11.97
C ARG A 86 6.82 -0.17 -12.25
N LEU A 87 5.81 0.70 -12.42
CA LEU A 87 4.42 0.29 -12.65
C LEU A 87 4.22 -0.47 -13.96
N GLN A 88 5.18 -0.44 -14.88
CA GLN A 88 5.17 -1.27 -16.09
C GLN A 88 5.39 -2.77 -15.81
N GLU A 89 5.81 -3.14 -14.60
CA GLU A 89 6.03 -4.55 -14.21
C GLU A 89 4.79 -5.19 -13.55
N VAL A 90 3.72 -4.42 -13.34
CA VAL A 90 2.51 -4.85 -12.64
C VAL A 90 1.27 -4.40 -13.41
N ASP A 91 0.17 -5.15 -13.28
CA ASP A 91 -1.11 -4.72 -13.86
C ASP A 91 -1.78 -3.72 -12.90
N VAL A 92 -2.30 -2.60 -13.42
CA VAL A 92 -3.03 -1.61 -12.61
C VAL A 92 -4.50 -1.60 -13.02
N TYR A 93 -5.38 -1.94 -12.08
CA TYR A 93 -6.83 -1.91 -12.27
C TYR A 93 -7.47 -0.80 -11.45
N ASN A 94 -8.61 -0.32 -11.92
CA ASN A 94 -9.47 0.62 -11.19
C ASN A 94 -10.85 0.00 -11.07
N LEU A 95 -11.25 -0.28 -9.84
CA LEU A 95 -12.56 -0.81 -9.53
C LEU A 95 -13.55 0.32 -9.28
N TYR A 96 -14.80 -0.01 -9.56
CA TYR A 96 -15.93 0.92 -9.44
C TYR A 96 -16.72 0.73 -8.15
N PHE A 97 -16.34 -0.28 -7.37
CA PHE A 97 -16.96 -0.63 -6.09
C PHE A 97 -15.87 -1.01 -5.09
N ARG A 98 -16.23 -0.97 -3.82
CA ARG A 98 -15.45 -1.53 -2.72
C ARG A 98 -16.05 -2.86 -2.31
N PHE A 99 -15.28 -3.68 -1.62
CA PHE A 99 -15.71 -5.02 -1.25
C PHE A 99 -15.12 -5.50 0.06
N ARG A 100 -15.75 -6.51 0.66
CA ARG A 100 -15.27 -7.21 1.82
C ARG A 100 -15.40 -8.71 1.57
N SER A 101 -14.29 -9.33 1.19
CA SER A 101 -14.22 -10.76 0.93
C SER A 101 -13.12 -11.39 1.78
N HIS A 102 -12.44 -12.41 1.26
CA HIS A 102 -11.18 -12.90 1.82
C HIS A 102 -10.06 -11.85 1.80
N LEU A 103 -10.23 -10.75 1.03
CA LEU A 103 -9.36 -9.59 1.05
C LEU A 103 -10.06 -8.35 1.62
N PRO A 104 -9.33 -7.48 2.33
CA PRO A 104 -9.84 -6.18 2.76
C PRO A 104 -9.88 -5.20 1.56
N GLY A 105 -11.02 -5.12 0.89
CA GLY A 105 -11.27 -4.20 -0.23
C GLY A 105 -11.95 -2.88 0.17
N ASP A 106 -11.81 -2.45 1.43
CA ASP A 106 -12.40 -1.22 1.97
C ASP A 106 -11.39 -0.06 2.12
N GLY A 107 -10.15 -0.27 1.69
CA GLY A 107 -9.06 0.70 1.66
C GLY A 107 -9.08 1.63 0.43
N LEU A 108 -7.91 2.22 0.14
CA LEU A 108 -7.73 3.15 -0.99
C LEU A 108 -7.25 2.48 -2.26
N ALA A 109 -6.38 1.51 -2.06
CA ALA A 109 -5.84 0.63 -3.06
C ALA A 109 -5.47 -0.68 -2.33
N LEU A 110 -5.17 -1.70 -3.11
CA LEU A 110 -4.58 -2.94 -2.60
C LEU A 110 -3.67 -3.55 -3.64
N MET A 111 -2.62 -4.21 -3.17
CA MET A 111 -1.77 -5.09 -3.95
C MET A 111 -2.35 -6.51 -3.86
N TYR A 112 -2.44 -7.18 -5.00
CA TYR A 112 -2.90 -8.56 -5.13
C TYR A 112 -2.00 -9.33 -6.10
N LYS A 113 -1.57 -10.52 -5.71
CA LYS A 113 -0.87 -11.45 -6.59
C LYS A 113 -1.81 -12.61 -6.89
N SER A 114 -2.32 -12.65 -8.12
CA SER A 114 -3.35 -13.61 -8.53
C SER A 114 -2.80 -15.04 -8.44
N PRO A 115 -3.44 -15.95 -7.69
CA PRO A 115 -3.01 -17.35 -7.60
C PRO A 115 -3.11 -18.06 -8.96
N ARG A 116 -4.03 -17.61 -9.81
CA ARG A 116 -4.35 -18.26 -11.08
C ARG A 116 -3.41 -17.85 -12.20
N THR A 117 -3.08 -16.57 -12.28
CA THR A 117 -2.23 -16.01 -13.36
C THR A 117 -0.79 -15.73 -12.92
N ASN A 118 -0.53 -15.76 -11.62
CA ASN A 118 0.73 -15.33 -10.99
C ASN A 118 1.15 -13.89 -11.35
N LYS A 119 0.20 -13.07 -11.79
CA LYS A 119 0.44 -11.66 -12.04
C LYS A 119 0.34 -10.87 -10.75
N GLU A 120 1.23 -9.90 -10.61
CA GLU A 120 1.17 -8.88 -9.57
C GLU A 120 0.30 -7.73 -10.05
N ILE A 121 -0.66 -7.36 -9.22
CA ILE A 121 -1.76 -6.49 -9.57
C ILE A 121 -1.89 -5.42 -8.49
N ILE A 122 -2.02 -4.16 -8.91
CA ILE A 122 -2.42 -3.07 -8.04
C ILE A 122 -3.85 -2.69 -8.40
N ILE A 123 -4.73 -2.69 -7.41
CA ILE A 123 -6.14 -2.37 -7.58
C ILE A 123 -6.41 -1.05 -6.88
N LEU A 124 -6.79 -0.03 -7.64
CA LEU A 124 -7.31 1.21 -7.13
C LEU A 124 -8.79 1.03 -6.79
N LEU A 125 -9.17 1.42 -5.59
CA LEU A 125 -10.55 1.37 -5.11
C LEU A 125 -11.21 2.76 -5.21
N PRO A 126 -12.55 2.82 -5.28
CA PRO A 126 -13.31 4.07 -5.20
C PRO A 126 -12.88 4.92 -4.01
N ASP A 127 -12.75 6.24 -4.20
CA ASP A 127 -12.41 7.18 -3.13
C ASP A 127 -12.90 8.59 -3.46
N ARG A 128 -13.17 9.38 -2.42
CA ARG A 128 -13.36 10.84 -2.56
C ARG A 128 -12.01 11.54 -2.35
N THR A 129 -11.13 11.39 -3.33
CA THR A 129 -9.72 11.80 -3.25
C THR A 129 -9.55 13.26 -2.82
N GLU A 130 -10.37 14.18 -3.32
CA GLU A 130 -10.31 15.62 -2.96
C GLU A 130 -10.59 15.86 -1.46
N ILE A 131 -11.67 15.25 -0.94
CA ILE A 131 -12.03 15.34 0.48
C ILE A 131 -10.92 14.72 1.35
N ARG A 132 -10.31 13.63 0.88
CA ARG A 132 -9.20 12.99 1.59
C ARG A 132 -7.98 13.89 1.67
N ILE A 133 -7.60 14.52 0.57
CA ILE A 133 -6.49 15.48 0.51
C ILE A 133 -6.68 16.59 1.54
N GLU A 134 -7.89 17.16 1.61
CA GLU A 134 -8.22 18.18 2.59
C GLU A 134 -8.06 17.68 4.03
N LYS A 135 -8.61 16.50 4.34
CA LYS A 135 -8.51 15.90 5.67
C LYS A 135 -7.07 15.57 6.07
N GLU A 136 -6.30 14.93 5.20
CA GLU A 136 -4.89 14.60 5.46
C GLU A 136 -4.06 15.86 5.71
N ARG A 137 -4.29 16.93 4.93
CA ARG A 137 -3.66 18.23 5.16
C ARG A 137 -3.98 18.79 6.54
N ILE A 138 -5.25 18.80 6.93
CA ILE A 138 -5.66 19.33 8.25
C ILE A 138 -4.99 18.54 9.36
N LEU A 139 -5.10 17.20 9.33
CA LEU A 139 -4.57 16.34 10.39
C LEU A 139 -3.05 16.51 10.57
N TYR A 140 -2.27 16.43 9.50
CA TYR A 140 -0.81 16.54 9.63
C TYR A 140 -0.36 17.97 10.01
N LYS A 141 -1.08 19.00 9.58
CA LYS A 141 -0.83 20.38 10.04
C LYS A 141 -1.10 20.55 11.53
N GLU A 142 -2.20 19.99 12.02
CA GLU A 142 -2.57 20.03 13.43
C GLU A 142 -1.56 19.31 14.32
N GLU A 143 -1.14 18.09 13.95
CA GLU A 143 -0.09 17.39 14.71
C GLU A 143 1.21 18.19 14.71
N ALA A 144 1.69 18.65 13.55
CA ALA A 144 2.94 19.39 13.48
C ALA A 144 2.89 20.65 14.36
N ARG A 145 1.77 21.38 14.34
CA ARG A 145 1.53 22.53 15.21
C ARG A 145 1.59 22.14 16.69
N ASN A 146 0.94 21.03 17.06
CA ASN A 146 0.93 20.53 18.44
C ASN A 146 2.33 20.12 18.91
N LEU A 147 3.13 19.50 18.04
CA LEU A 147 4.51 19.11 18.36
C LEU A 147 5.43 20.33 18.53
N VAL A 148 5.30 21.36 17.68
CA VAL A 148 6.03 22.62 17.83
C VAL A 148 5.68 23.31 19.14
N PHE A 149 4.40 23.42 19.48
CA PHE A 149 3.97 24.01 20.76
C PHE A 149 4.50 23.26 21.99
N LYS A 150 4.69 21.94 21.87
CA LYS A 150 5.29 21.10 22.92
C LYS A 150 6.82 21.13 22.92
N GLY A 151 7.47 21.85 22.00
CA GLY A 151 8.92 21.88 21.84
C GLY A 151 9.51 20.57 21.34
N LEU A 152 8.71 19.71 20.72
CA LEU A 152 9.12 18.39 20.22
C LEU A 152 9.47 18.40 18.73
N MET A 153 9.07 19.44 17.99
CA MET A 153 9.35 19.62 16.57
C MET A 153 9.98 21.00 16.33
N ASP A 154 10.95 21.04 15.43
CA ASP A 154 11.59 22.27 14.99
C ASP A 154 10.66 23.09 14.06
N PRO A 155 10.49 24.41 14.26
CA PRO A 155 9.62 25.25 13.43
C PRO A 155 9.99 25.29 11.94
N ASP A 156 11.27 25.17 11.57
CA ASP A 156 11.69 25.14 10.17
C ASP A 156 11.25 23.82 9.53
N THR A 157 11.36 22.71 10.27
CA THR A 157 10.81 21.41 9.85
C THR A 157 9.30 21.48 9.62
N GLN A 158 8.57 22.24 10.46
CA GLN A 158 7.14 22.46 10.26
C GLN A 158 6.87 23.24 8.97
N SER A 159 7.65 24.28 8.70
CA SER A 159 7.52 25.08 7.48
C SER A 159 7.74 24.24 6.23
N GLU A 160 8.76 23.38 6.22
CA GLU A 160 9.00 22.42 5.13
C GLU A 160 7.80 21.47 4.92
N LEU A 161 7.23 20.93 6.00
CA LEU A 161 6.04 20.09 5.91
C LEU A 161 4.84 20.84 5.30
N LEU A 162 4.62 22.10 5.67
CA LEU A 162 3.53 22.92 5.12
C LEU A 162 3.68 23.13 3.62
N GLU A 163 4.91 23.43 3.17
CA GLU A 163 5.24 23.54 1.75
C GLU A 163 4.98 22.22 1.02
N ASN A 164 5.40 21.10 1.61
CA ASN A 164 5.25 19.78 1.01
C ASN A 164 3.77 19.39 0.85
N LEU A 165 2.95 19.61 1.89
CA LEU A 165 1.51 19.34 1.86
C LEU A 165 0.78 20.22 0.83
N SER A 166 1.33 21.38 0.47
CA SER A 166 0.76 22.24 -0.58
C SER A 166 0.84 21.61 -1.97
N LEU A 167 1.80 20.71 -2.20
CA LEU A 167 1.97 20.00 -3.47
C LEU A 167 0.87 18.95 -3.71
N LEU A 168 0.19 18.51 -2.65
CA LEU A 168 -0.81 17.45 -2.72
C LEU A 168 -2.02 17.86 -3.59
N ASN A 169 -2.24 17.14 -4.68
CA ASN A 169 -3.37 17.28 -5.58
C ASN A 169 -3.89 15.88 -5.96
N LEU A 170 -4.95 15.82 -6.76
CA LEU A 170 -5.60 14.57 -7.19
C LEU A 170 -4.59 13.55 -7.75
N HIS A 171 -3.74 13.99 -8.67
CA HIS A 171 -2.74 13.13 -9.33
C HIS A 171 -1.65 12.71 -8.37
N GLU A 172 -1.16 13.65 -7.55
CA GLU A 172 -0.16 13.35 -6.53
C GLU A 172 -0.67 12.31 -5.54
N ARG A 173 -1.89 12.47 -5.01
CA ARG A 173 -2.44 11.54 -4.03
C ARG A 173 -2.66 10.14 -4.62
N CYS A 174 -3.10 10.08 -5.88
CA CYS A 174 -3.20 8.82 -6.62
C CYS A 174 -1.82 8.18 -6.83
N ALA A 175 -0.81 8.97 -7.23
CA ALA A 175 0.57 8.50 -7.38
C ALA A 175 1.12 7.94 -6.07
N GLN A 176 0.88 8.60 -4.93
CA GLN A 176 1.30 8.11 -3.61
C GLN A 176 0.67 6.73 -3.28
N SER A 177 -0.60 6.50 -3.69
CA SER A 177 -1.26 5.21 -3.49
C SER A 177 -0.61 4.12 -4.36
N LEU A 178 -0.35 4.42 -5.64
CA LEU A 178 0.31 3.49 -6.56
C LEU A 178 1.74 3.14 -6.10
N GLN A 179 2.48 4.13 -5.61
CA GLN A 179 3.84 3.95 -5.10
C GLN A 179 3.87 3.12 -3.81
N HIS A 180 2.89 3.34 -2.92
CA HIS A 180 2.69 2.51 -1.73
C HIS A 180 2.43 1.06 -2.13
N GLU A 181 1.43 0.80 -2.98
CA GLU A 181 1.12 -0.59 -3.36
C GLU A 181 2.26 -1.28 -4.11
N TYR A 182 3.01 -0.54 -4.92
CA TYR A 182 4.22 -1.09 -5.54
C TYR A 182 5.30 -1.43 -4.50
N GLY A 183 5.39 -0.70 -3.38
CA GLY A 183 6.23 -1.09 -2.24
C GLY A 183 5.81 -2.43 -1.64
N HIS A 184 4.52 -2.73 -1.55
CA HIS A 184 4.06 -4.07 -1.15
C HIS A 184 4.48 -5.16 -2.14
N VAL A 185 4.43 -4.88 -3.45
CA VAL A 185 4.98 -5.80 -4.47
C VAL A 185 6.46 -6.09 -4.19
N LEU A 186 7.26 -5.06 -3.89
CA LEU A 186 8.67 -5.23 -3.56
C LEU A 186 8.88 -6.05 -2.28
N ASN A 187 8.04 -5.88 -1.26
CA ASN A 187 8.09 -6.71 -0.04
C ASN A 187 7.86 -8.19 -0.37
N VAL A 188 6.82 -8.50 -1.16
CA VAL A 188 6.54 -9.89 -1.56
C VAL A 188 7.71 -10.49 -2.32
N ARG A 189 8.24 -9.78 -3.32
CA ARG A 189 9.43 -10.20 -4.07
C ARG A 189 10.62 -10.42 -3.13
N ALA A 190 10.80 -9.57 -2.11
CA ALA A 190 11.86 -9.72 -1.11
C ALA A 190 11.74 -11.00 -0.30
N PHE A 191 10.55 -11.30 0.21
CA PHE A 191 10.33 -12.54 0.93
C PHE A 191 10.54 -13.75 0.04
N GLU A 192 10.05 -13.70 -1.20
CA GLU A 192 10.25 -14.77 -2.18
C GLU A 192 11.74 -14.99 -2.54
N ALA A 193 12.52 -13.94 -2.74
CA ALA A 193 13.97 -14.03 -2.99
C ALA A 193 14.73 -14.67 -1.82
N LEU A 194 14.26 -14.42 -0.60
CA LEU A 194 14.81 -14.98 0.64
C LEU A 194 14.21 -16.35 0.99
N ASN A 195 13.33 -16.89 0.14
CA ASN A 195 12.55 -18.11 0.37
C ASN A 195 11.65 -18.07 1.64
N ILE A 196 11.36 -16.87 2.16
CA ILE A 196 10.46 -16.68 3.29
C ILE A 196 9.00 -16.81 2.79
N SER A 197 8.22 -17.64 3.46
CA SER A 197 6.80 -17.82 3.12
C SER A 197 5.95 -16.65 3.63
N PRO A 198 4.87 -16.25 2.94
CA PRO A 198 4.01 -15.14 3.40
C PRO A 198 3.44 -15.29 4.82
N GLY A 199 3.19 -16.54 5.25
CA GLY A 199 2.76 -16.90 6.61
C GLY A 199 3.89 -17.42 7.51
N ASP A 200 5.14 -17.02 7.25
CA ASP A 200 6.28 -17.29 8.12
C ASP A 200 6.64 -15.99 8.87
N GLU A 201 5.73 -15.57 9.74
CA GLU A 201 5.82 -14.29 10.43
C GLU A 201 7.10 -14.18 11.28
N GLN A 202 7.56 -15.30 11.83
CA GLN A 202 8.80 -15.35 12.61
C GLN A 202 10.02 -14.97 11.76
N ASN A 203 10.18 -15.57 10.57
CA ASN A 203 11.32 -15.26 9.71
C ASN A 203 11.21 -13.86 9.09
N ILE A 204 10.01 -13.37 8.81
CA ILE A 204 9.82 -11.97 8.40
C ILE A 204 10.26 -11.02 9.52
N TYR A 205 9.89 -11.30 10.77
CA TYR A 205 10.29 -10.50 11.92
C TYR A 205 11.81 -10.50 12.12
N LYS A 206 12.47 -11.66 12.01
CA LYS A 206 13.94 -11.77 12.05
C LYS A 206 14.60 -10.95 10.95
N TRP A 207 14.06 -10.96 9.74
CA TRP A 207 14.60 -10.17 8.64
C TRP A 207 14.60 -8.65 8.94
N PHE A 208 13.54 -8.14 9.60
CA PHE A 208 13.50 -6.75 10.07
C PHE A 208 14.46 -6.47 11.22
N LEU A 209 14.66 -7.44 12.12
CA LEU A 209 15.60 -7.34 13.23
C LEU A 209 17.05 -7.30 12.74
N GLU A 210 17.46 -8.26 11.91
CA GLU A 210 18.81 -8.41 11.38
C GLU A 210 19.26 -7.23 10.52
N SER A 211 18.32 -6.57 9.83
CA SER A 211 18.62 -5.37 9.06
C SER A 211 18.83 -4.13 9.95
N GLY A 212 18.41 -4.17 11.21
CA GLY A 212 18.32 -3.01 12.12
C GLY A 212 17.08 -2.14 11.90
N TYR A 213 16.22 -2.47 10.92
CA TYR A 213 15.02 -1.69 10.63
C TYR A 213 14.01 -1.70 11.77
N LEU A 214 13.92 -2.82 12.49
CA LEU A 214 13.08 -2.93 13.68
C LEU A 214 13.42 -1.85 14.72
N HIS A 215 14.71 -1.67 15.02
CA HIS A 215 15.16 -0.69 16.00
C HIS A 215 14.98 0.76 15.51
N ASN A 216 15.03 0.99 14.20
CA ASN A 216 14.72 2.30 13.63
C ASN A 216 13.23 2.63 13.79
N VAL A 217 12.33 1.69 13.46
CA VAL A 217 10.88 1.89 13.60
C VAL A 217 10.46 2.03 15.07
N ASP A 218 11.05 1.26 15.98
CA ASP A 218 10.84 1.38 17.45
C ASP A 218 11.05 2.82 17.95
N LYS A 219 12.09 3.50 17.46
CA LYS A 219 12.39 4.89 17.83
C LYS A 219 11.46 5.92 17.20
N ARG A 220 10.70 5.54 16.16
CA ARG A 220 9.85 6.43 15.35
C ARG A 220 8.36 6.23 15.61
N PHE A 221 7.95 5.09 16.16
CA PHE A 221 6.55 4.73 16.41
C PHE A 221 6.22 4.84 17.91
N PRO A 222 5.14 5.56 18.30
CA PRO A 222 4.75 5.68 19.70
C PRO A 222 4.39 4.33 20.33
N ASP A 223 5.14 3.97 21.39
CA ASP A 223 4.89 2.79 22.21
C ASP A 223 4.90 1.48 21.40
N PHE A 224 5.94 1.33 20.58
CA PHE A 224 6.11 0.16 19.73
C PHE A 224 6.29 -1.13 20.53
N ALA A 225 7.05 -1.09 21.63
CA ALA A 225 7.35 -2.27 22.46
C ALA A 225 6.12 -2.94 23.09
N SER A 226 5.05 -2.17 23.39
CA SER A 226 3.83 -2.70 24.01
C SER A 226 2.90 -3.45 23.05
N LEU A 227 3.11 -3.28 21.74
CA LEU A 227 2.33 -3.97 20.71
C LEU A 227 2.51 -5.48 20.76
N ARG A 228 1.48 -6.22 20.34
CA ARG A 228 1.59 -7.66 20.08
C ARG A 228 2.53 -7.91 18.92
N ALA A 229 3.12 -9.11 18.83
CA ALA A 229 4.11 -9.42 17.81
C ALA A 229 3.58 -9.23 16.38
N LEU A 230 2.34 -9.64 16.12
CA LEU A 230 1.68 -9.44 14.82
C LEU A 230 1.45 -7.96 14.49
N ASP A 231 1.06 -7.15 15.46
CA ASP A 231 0.84 -5.71 15.26
C ASP A 231 2.17 -4.99 14.98
N LYS A 232 3.25 -5.38 15.66
CA LYS A 232 4.61 -4.90 15.35
C LYS A 232 5.00 -5.25 13.92
N LEU A 233 4.78 -6.50 13.52
CA LEU A 233 5.10 -6.97 12.18
C LEU A 233 4.31 -6.21 11.10
N HIS A 234 3.03 -5.92 11.36
CA HIS A 234 2.20 -5.08 10.51
C HIS A 234 2.80 -3.68 10.36
N VAL A 235 3.08 -2.99 11.47
CA VAL A 235 3.71 -1.66 11.46
C VAL A 235 5.06 -1.67 10.72
N LEU A 236 5.89 -2.70 10.90
CA LEU A 236 7.17 -2.83 10.20
C LEU A 236 7.00 -2.96 8.68
N LYS A 237 6.07 -3.82 8.23
CA LYS A 237 5.76 -4.00 6.81
C LYS A 237 5.25 -2.71 6.17
N GLU A 238 4.32 -2.04 6.83
CA GLU A 238 3.72 -0.79 6.34
C GLU A 238 4.72 0.38 6.35
N SER A 239 5.49 0.55 7.43
CA SER A 239 6.51 1.59 7.51
C SER A 239 7.58 1.41 6.42
N LEU A 240 7.97 0.17 6.10
CA LEU A 240 8.94 -0.12 5.04
C LEU A 240 8.43 0.35 3.67
N VAL A 241 7.14 0.09 3.38
CA VAL A 241 6.49 0.51 2.14
C VAL A 241 6.34 2.04 2.06
N GLU A 242 5.98 2.65 3.18
CA GLU A 242 5.89 4.12 3.28
C GLU A 242 7.25 4.79 3.10
N ASP A 243 8.31 4.24 3.68
CA ASP A 243 9.68 4.73 3.50
C ASP A 243 10.14 4.54 2.03
N TYR A 244 9.75 3.46 1.36
CA TYR A 244 9.94 3.29 -0.09
C TYR A 244 9.26 4.40 -0.88
N ARG A 245 7.96 4.61 -0.67
CA ARG A 245 7.18 5.68 -1.31
C ARG A 245 7.81 7.05 -1.09
N ILE A 246 8.19 7.37 0.15
CA ILE A 246 8.84 8.62 0.51
C ILE A 246 10.19 8.77 -0.21
N SER A 247 10.97 7.70 -0.33
CA SER A 247 12.27 7.75 -1.01
C SER A 247 12.17 8.15 -2.48
N LEU A 248 11.10 7.74 -3.18
CA LEU A 248 10.85 8.13 -4.57
C LEU A 248 10.52 9.63 -4.69
N ASN A 249 9.82 10.18 -3.69
CA ASN A 249 9.48 11.60 -3.65
C ASN A 249 10.70 12.47 -3.36
N ILE A 250 11.48 12.12 -2.33
CA ILE A 250 12.67 12.88 -1.91
C ILE A 250 13.67 13.01 -3.07
N ASN A 251 13.89 11.93 -3.82
CA ASN A 251 14.80 11.94 -4.96
C ASN A 251 14.30 12.85 -6.10
N ALA A 252 12.99 12.90 -6.35
CA ALA A 252 12.41 13.65 -7.46
C ALA A 252 12.13 15.13 -7.12
N GLU A 253 11.79 15.44 -5.86
CA GLU A 253 11.29 16.75 -5.42
C GLU A 253 12.34 17.53 -4.62
N ARG A 254 13.62 17.39 -4.96
CA ARG A 254 14.74 18.13 -4.33
C ARG A 254 14.80 17.96 -2.80
N GLY A 255 14.54 16.76 -2.30
CA GLY A 255 14.59 16.45 -0.87
C GLY A 255 13.24 16.49 -0.15
N LYS A 256 12.17 16.94 -0.82
CA LYS A 256 10.83 17.08 -0.21
C LYS A 256 10.03 15.79 -0.26
N PHE A 257 9.41 15.40 0.85
CA PHE A 257 8.41 14.31 0.89
C PHE A 257 7.01 14.93 0.93
N ILE A 258 6.08 14.51 0.06
CA ILE A 258 4.76 15.17 -0.08
C ILE A 258 3.80 14.76 1.05
N LEU A 259 3.67 13.46 1.27
CA LEU A 259 2.89 12.88 2.38
C LEU A 259 3.84 12.17 3.36
N PRO A 260 3.70 12.39 4.67
CA PRO A 260 4.51 11.72 5.69
C PRO A 260 4.15 10.23 5.83
N ASN A 261 4.97 9.48 6.56
CA ASN A 261 4.73 8.07 6.84
C ASN A 261 3.50 7.89 7.73
N LYS A 262 2.53 7.05 7.33
CA LYS A 262 1.26 6.88 8.06
C LYS A 262 1.41 6.43 9.52
N TYR A 263 2.42 5.62 9.83
CA TYR A 263 2.60 5.04 11.16
C TYR A 263 3.68 5.77 11.96
N SER A 264 4.71 6.27 11.28
CA SER A 264 5.89 6.87 11.90
C SER A 264 5.93 8.41 11.85
N PHE A 265 4.94 9.10 11.26
CA PHE A 265 4.96 10.56 11.08
C PHE A 265 5.28 11.34 12.37
N SER A 266 4.68 10.97 13.51
CA SER A 266 4.93 11.69 14.77
C SER A 266 6.40 11.59 15.19
N GLY A 267 7.08 10.47 14.93
CA GLY A 267 8.51 10.33 15.16
C GLY A 267 9.35 11.04 14.11
N ASP A 268 8.95 10.94 12.85
CA ASP A 268 9.64 11.56 11.71
C ASP A 268 9.66 13.09 11.82
N PHE A 269 8.57 13.70 12.32
CA PHE A 269 8.49 15.13 12.57
C PHE A 269 9.40 15.58 13.72
N GLN A 270 9.53 14.78 14.77
CA GLN A 270 10.38 15.11 15.92
C GLN A 270 11.87 14.89 15.62
N LYS A 271 12.20 13.86 14.83
CA LYS A 271 13.56 13.43 14.51
C LYS A 271 13.70 13.02 13.04
N PRO A 272 13.77 13.98 12.09
CA PRO A 272 13.85 13.68 10.65
C PRO A 272 15.04 12.80 10.22
N LEU A 273 16.13 12.81 10.99
CA LEU A 273 17.28 11.94 10.75
C LEU A 273 16.95 10.44 10.86
N LEU A 274 15.97 10.07 11.69
CA LEU A 274 15.51 8.68 11.81
C LEU A 274 14.74 8.24 10.56
N LEU A 275 13.98 9.14 9.93
CA LEU A 275 13.34 8.87 8.63
C LEU A 275 14.40 8.63 7.55
N LYS A 276 15.45 9.45 7.51
CA LYS A 276 16.56 9.27 6.56
C LYS A 276 17.25 7.91 6.76
N GLU A 277 17.55 7.56 8.01
CA GLU A 277 18.10 6.24 8.36
C GLU A 277 17.16 5.10 7.92
N GLY A 278 15.85 5.23 8.15
CA GLY A 278 14.83 4.27 7.73
C GLY A 278 14.81 4.08 6.21
N VAL A 279 14.87 5.17 5.43
CA VAL A 279 14.98 5.14 3.97
C VAL A 279 16.26 4.43 3.51
N ASP A 280 17.39 4.67 4.17
CA ASP A 280 18.66 4.03 3.81
C ASP A 280 18.69 2.53 4.15
N LEU A 281 18.09 2.14 5.27
CA LEU A 281 17.85 0.73 5.64
C LEU A 281 16.94 0.05 4.63
N MET A 282 15.80 0.65 4.32
CA MET A 282 14.83 0.16 3.34
C MET A 282 15.48 -0.08 1.97
N LYS A 283 16.27 0.88 1.47
CA LYS A 283 17.01 0.73 0.21
C LYS A 283 17.94 -0.48 0.23
N ARG A 284 18.67 -0.71 1.33
CA ARG A 284 19.55 -1.88 1.48
C ARG A 284 18.77 -3.19 1.49
N MET A 285 17.64 -3.22 2.19
CA MET A 285 16.76 -4.40 2.29
C MET A 285 16.14 -4.77 0.93
N LEU A 286 15.79 -3.78 0.10
CA LEU A 286 15.17 -3.99 -1.20
C LEU A 286 16.15 -4.01 -2.40
N ASN A 287 17.47 -3.90 -2.17
CA ASN A 287 18.47 -3.74 -3.22
C ASN A 287 18.58 -4.96 -4.19
N LYS A 288 18.20 -6.16 -3.75
CA LYS A 288 18.39 -7.41 -4.53
C LYS A 288 17.14 -7.91 -5.27
N GLN A 289 16.08 -7.11 -5.37
CA GLN A 289 14.73 -7.60 -5.68
C GLN A 289 14.30 -7.54 -7.16
N LEU A 290 15.26 -7.55 -8.09
CA LEU A 290 14.95 -7.28 -9.51
C LEU A 290 14.51 -8.51 -10.32
N GLN A 291 14.67 -9.76 -9.85
CA GLN A 291 14.30 -10.94 -10.65
C GLN A 291 13.80 -12.10 -9.80
N VAL A 292 12.54 -12.05 -9.36
CA VAL A 292 11.92 -13.15 -8.62
C VAL A 292 10.73 -13.69 -9.40
N THR A 293 10.75 -14.99 -9.69
CA THR A 293 9.75 -15.71 -10.49
C THR A 293 8.87 -16.64 -9.65
N ALA A 294 8.96 -16.55 -8.33
CA ALA A 294 8.22 -17.43 -7.42
C ALA A 294 6.69 -17.18 -7.51
N ARG A 295 5.94 -18.26 -7.25
CA ARG A 295 4.51 -18.35 -7.51
C ARG A 295 3.68 -18.45 -6.22
N ARG A 296 3.80 -17.48 -5.32
CA ARG A 296 3.02 -17.48 -4.07
C ARG A 296 1.95 -16.38 -4.12
N PRO A 297 0.67 -16.70 -3.85
CA PRO A 297 -0.35 -15.66 -3.74
C PRO A 297 -0.04 -14.75 -2.54
N ALA A 298 -0.33 -13.48 -2.71
CA ALA A 298 -0.11 -12.46 -1.68
C ALA A 298 -1.11 -11.32 -1.89
N SER A 299 -1.48 -10.68 -0.79
CA SER A 299 -2.33 -9.50 -0.83
C SER A 299 -1.98 -8.57 0.31
N SER A 300 -2.00 -7.27 0.06
CA SER A 300 -1.92 -6.23 1.07
C SER A 300 -2.88 -5.12 0.70
N SER A 301 -3.62 -4.58 1.66
CA SER A 301 -4.47 -3.41 1.41
C SER A 301 -3.85 -2.20 2.05
N ASP A 302 -3.87 -1.07 1.34
CA ASP A 302 -3.51 0.21 1.93
C ASP A 302 -4.43 0.50 3.13
N TYR A 303 -3.86 0.56 4.32
CA TYR A 303 -4.60 0.92 5.51
C TYR A 303 -5.03 2.39 5.45
N ASP A 304 -6.26 2.68 5.89
CA ASP A 304 -6.80 4.04 5.82
C ASP A 304 -5.93 5.02 6.64
N THR A 305 -5.36 6.02 5.95
CA THR A 305 -4.46 7.03 6.52
C THR A 305 -5.05 7.74 7.74
N ILE A 306 -6.35 8.05 7.71
CA ILE A 306 -7.02 8.83 8.76
C ILE A 306 -7.20 7.96 10.00
N LYS A 307 -7.54 6.68 9.82
CA LYS A 307 -7.57 5.71 10.93
C LYS A 307 -6.19 5.53 11.54
N ALA A 308 -5.15 5.39 10.72
CA ALA A 308 -3.77 5.25 11.17
C ALA A 308 -3.35 6.46 12.01
N TYR A 309 -3.54 7.67 11.47
CA TYR A 309 -3.24 8.93 12.13
C TYR A 309 -3.84 9.01 13.53
N ARG A 310 -5.15 8.75 13.66
CA ARG A 310 -5.84 8.82 14.96
C ARG A 310 -5.24 7.86 15.97
N SER A 311 -4.90 6.63 15.56
CA SER A 311 -4.31 5.65 16.45
C SER A 311 -2.93 6.07 16.96
N VAL A 312 -2.10 6.65 16.08
CA VAL A 312 -0.74 7.10 16.41
C VAL A 312 -0.77 8.31 17.34
N VAL A 313 -1.58 9.33 17.03
CA VAL A 313 -1.69 10.54 17.88
C VAL A 313 -2.21 10.18 19.28
N VAL A 314 -3.27 9.36 19.38
CA VAL A 314 -3.82 8.96 20.68
C VAL A 314 -2.78 8.22 21.53
N ARG A 315 -2.01 7.31 20.93
CA ARG A 315 -0.92 6.60 21.62
C ARG A 315 0.15 7.57 22.12
N ARG A 316 0.63 8.45 21.24
CA ARG A 316 1.65 9.44 21.58
C ARG A 316 1.22 10.29 22.76
N GLU A 317 0.01 10.85 22.70
CA GLU A 317 -0.47 11.79 23.69
C GLU A 317 -0.73 11.14 25.04
N LYS A 318 -1.34 9.95 25.05
CA LYS A 318 -1.61 9.20 26.27
C LYS A 318 -0.35 8.86 27.05
N LEU A 319 0.77 8.62 26.35
CA LEU A 319 2.02 8.14 26.93
C LEU A 319 3.09 9.21 27.06
N ASN A 320 2.78 10.46 26.69
CA ASN A 320 3.75 11.54 26.59
C ASN A 320 5.03 11.13 25.86
N TRP A 321 4.86 10.37 24.77
CA TRP A 321 5.96 9.73 24.06
C TRP A 321 6.79 10.74 23.27
N SER A 322 8.10 10.53 23.22
CA SER A 322 9.07 11.29 22.42
C SER A 322 9.94 10.37 21.58
N ALA A 323 10.28 10.83 20.38
CA ALA A 323 11.02 10.04 19.41
C ALA A 323 12.51 9.89 19.74
N GLY A 324 13.11 8.79 19.28
CA GLY A 324 14.55 8.53 19.38
C GLY A 324 14.98 7.61 20.53
N ASN A 325 14.13 7.44 21.55
CA ASN A 325 14.40 6.54 22.66
C ASN A 325 13.99 5.11 22.27
N PRO A 326 14.92 4.14 22.28
CA PRO A 326 14.56 2.75 22.05
C PRO A 326 13.69 2.25 23.21
N SER A 327 12.60 1.55 22.88
CA SER A 327 11.69 0.96 23.86
C SER A 327 11.74 -0.56 23.87
N ILE A 328 12.22 -1.18 22.78
CA ILE A 328 12.31 -2.63 22.67
C ILE A 328 13.57 -3.18 23.36
N THR A 329 13.41 -4.29 24.10
CA THR A 329 14.52 -5.01 24.75
C THR A 329 14.67 -6.42 24.19
N ASP A 330 15.78 -7.08 24.50
CA ASP A 330 16.02 -8.47 24.08
C ASP A 330 14.97 -9.43 24.64
N GLU A 331 14.47 -9.20 25.87
CA GLU A 331 13.38 -10.00 26.43
C GLU A 331 12.10 -9.86 25.62
N ILE A 332 11.78 -8.64 25.15
CA ILE A 332 10.61 -8.37 24.31
C ILE A 332 10.78 -9.04 22.94
N ILE A 333 11.95 -8.92 22.34
CA ILE A 333 12.26 -9.55 21.04
C ILE A 333 12.10 -11.06 21.14
N ASN A 334 12.66 -11.70 22.17
CA ASN A 334 12.55 -13.15 22.37
C ASN A 334 11.10 -13.59 22.58
N ARG A 335 10.35 -12.86 23.42
CA ARG A 335 8.91 -13.11 23.63
C ARG A 335 8.12 -13.01 22.32
N ASP A 336 8.37 -11.97 21.52
CA ASP A 336 7.66 -11.76 20.26
C ASP A 336 8.01 -12.87 19.24
N LEU A 337 9.27 -13.31 19.18
CA LEU A 337 9.70 -14.43 18.35
C LEU A 337 9.05 -15.76 18.75
N ASP A 338 8.87 -16.00 20.05
CA ASP A 338 8.18 -17.19 20.56
C ASP A 338 6.67 -17.15 20.26
N GLU A 339 6.04 -15.98 20.42
CA GLU A 339 4.63 -15.76 20.04
C GLU A 339 4.40 -16.11 18.56
N LEU A 340 5.23 -15.58 17.65
CA LEU A 340 5.11 -15.82 16.21
C LEU A 340 5.38 -17.29 15.84
N LYS A 341 6.31 -17.97 16.53
CA LYS A 341 6.58 -19.40 16.31
C LYS A 341 5.39 -20.29 16.68
N ASN A 342 4.71 -19.96 17.77
CA ASN A 342 3.56 -20.72 18.27
C ASN A 342 2.33 -20.55 17.37
N LEU A 343 2.18 -19.38 16.74
CA LEU A 343 1.12 -19.12 15.76
C LEU A 343 1.27 -20.02 14.52
N ALA A 344 2.48 -20.11 13.96
CA ALA A 344 2.76 -20.99 12.83
C ALA A 344 2.47 -22.47 13.15
N SER A 345 2.82 -22.91 14.35
CA SER A 345 2.58 -24.30 14.80
C SER A 345 1.09 -24.61 14.99
N SER A 346 0.29 -23.62 15.42
CA SER A 346 -1.15 -23.77 15.64
C SER A 346 -1.94 -23.84 14.33
N GLN A 347 -1.53 -23.09 13.30
CA GLN A 347 -2.16 -23.15 11.97
C GLN A 347 -1.93 -24.49 11.26
N VAL A 348 -0.77 -25.12 11.47
CA VAL A 348 -0.45 -26.46 10.94
C VAL A 348 -1.24 -27.56 11.65
N ALA A 349 -1.56 -27.37 12.93
CA ALA A 349 -2.37 -28.31 13.71
C ALA A 349 -3.87 -28.24 13.37
N SER A 350 -4.38 -27.08 12.93
CA SER A 350 -5.78 -26.90 12.54
C SER A 350 -6.11 -27.28 11.08
N THR A 351 -5.09 -27.61 10.28
CA THR A 351 -5.24 -28.06 8.88
C THR A 351 -5.00 -29.56 8.69
N LYS A 352 -4.84 -30.30 9.79
CA LYS A 352 -4.96 -31.77 9.84
C LYS A 352 -6.28 -32.14 10.49
#